data_AF-A0A016W5P4-F1
#
_entry.id   AF-A0A016W5P4-F1
#
_cell.length_a   1.000
_cell.length_b   1.000
_cell.length_c   1.000
_cell.angle_alpha   90.00
_cell.angle_beta   90.00
_cell.angle_gamma   90.00
#
_symmetry.space_group_name_H-M   'P 1'
#
loop_
_entity.id
_entity.type
_entity.pdbx_description
1 polymer ?
#
loop_
_entity_poly.entity_id
_entity_poly.type
_entity_poly.pdbx_seq_one_letter_code
_entity_poly.pdbx_strand_id
1 'polypeptide(L)'
;MQKAKEMREAMKEEFHATILSSSWLSEHVKEALILKANMMRVRNGYENIHMKEEEMEAFYKNLDWEEDSEKMTFLMMEDMFVTIAKNAEFKYLNDTTDRADDYFETYVGSMGHGAFYAREFNMIGITPSYLQFPFYGEKFPK
;
A
#
# COMPACT_ATOMS: atom_id res chain seq x y z
N MET A 1 -16.27 0.05 6.00
CA MET A 1 -15.12 0.97 5.76
C MET A 1 -15.32 2.42 6.25
N GLN A 2 -16.54 2.89 6.55
CA GLN A 2 -16.78 4.27 7.03
C GLN A 2 -16.01 4.63 8.33
N LYS A 3 -15.95 3.72 9.31
CA LYS A 3 -15.23 3.96 10.58
C LYS A 3 -13.72 4.15 10.43
N ALA A 4 -13.07 3.39 9.54
CA ALA A 4 -11.64 3.56 9.27
C ALA A 4 -11.35 4.93 8.62
N LYS A 5 -12.27 5.42 7.78
CA LYS A 5 -12.20 6.76 7.20
C LYS A 5 -12.36 7.84 8.27
N GLU A 6 -13.30 7.69 9.20
CA GLU A 6 -13.46 8.61 10.34
C GLU A 6 -12.23 8.65 11.25
N MET A 7 -11.67 7.50 11.60
CA MET A 7 -10.43 7.42 12.38
C MET A 7 -9.27 8.14 11.68
N ARG A 8 -9.18 8.00 10.35
CA ARG A 8 -8.15 8.67 9.56
C ARG A 8 -8.28 10.19 9.61
N GLU A 9 -9.48 10.74 9.45
CA GLU A 9 -9.67 12.18 9.51
C GLU A 9 -9.40 12.71 10.92
N ALA A 10 -9.87 12.02 11.97
CA ALA A 10 -9.57 12.39 13.35
C ALA A 10 -8.06 12.41 13.66
N MET A 11 -7.32 11.40 13.18
CA MET A 11 -5.85 11.38 13.33
C MET A 11 -5.16 12.53 12.60
N LYS A 12 -5.67 12.95 11.43
CA LYS A 12 -5.13 14.11 10.71
C LYS A 12 -5.35 15.40 11.48
N GLU A 13 -6.56 15.60 12.00
CA GLU A 13 -6.91 16.77 12.80
C GLU A 13 -6.05 16.88 14.06
N GLU A 14 -5.90 15.79 14.80
CA GLU A 14 -5.04 15.73 15.99
C GLU A 14 -3.56 15.98 15.66
N PHE A 15 -3.07 15.42 14.55
CA PHE A 15 -1.69 15.64 14.12
C PHE A 15 -1.44 17.11 13.73
N HIS A 16 -2.41 17.74 13.06
CA HIS A 16 -2.35 19.17 12.74
C HIS A 16 -2.35 20.03 14.01
N ALA A 17 -3.24 19.75 14.95
CA ALA A 17 -3.31 20.45 16.23
C ALA A 17 -1.98 20.33 17.00
N THR A 18 -1.36 19.14 16.98
CA THR A 18 -0.06 18.88 17.59
C THR A 18 1.07 19.71 16.94
N ILE A 19 1.10 19.81 15.61
CA ILE A 19 2.08 20.64 14.91
C ILE A 19 1.90 22.12 15.25
N LEU A 20 0.66 22.62 15.20
CA LEU A 20 0.35 24.03 15.45
C LEU A 20 0.66 24.45 16.89
N SER A 21 0.35 23.59 17.86
CA SER A 21 0.60 23.83 19.29
C SER A 21 2.06 23.71 19.70
N SER A 22 2.93 23.19 18.83
CA SER A 22 4.37 23.05 19.13
C SER A 22 5.04 24.41 19.37
N SER A 23 5.69 24.56 20.52
CA SER A 23 6.43 25.76 20.91
C SER A 23 7.87 25.80 20.41
N TRP A 24 8.40 24.67 19.92
CA TRP A 24 9.80 24.53 19.49
C TRP A 24 9.96 24.58 17.96
N LEU A 25 8.85 24.55 17.22
CA LEU A 25 8.83 24.68 15.77
C LEU A 25 8.62 26.14 15.36
N SER A 26 9.44 26.64 14.44
CA SER A 26 9.19 27.91 13.75
C SER A 26 8.04 27.78 12.76
N GLU A 27 7.36 28.89 12.46
CA GLU A 27 6.14 28.89 11.65
C GLU A 27 6.31 28.24 10.26
N HIS A 28 7.39 28.56 9.55
CA HIS A 28 7.67 27.97 8.24
C HIS A 28 7.84 26.44 8.29
N VAL A 29 8.33 25.87 9.41
CA VAL A 29 8.45 24.42 9.58
C VAL A 29 7.08 23.81 9.85
N LYS A 30 6.23 24.49 10.64
CA LYS A 30 4.85 24.06 10.86
C LYS A 30 4.08 23.99 9.56
N GLU A 31 4.17 25.02 8.72
CA GLU A 31 3.56 25.06 7.39
C GLU A 31 4.03 23.89 6.51
N ALA A 32 5.34 23.63 6.46
CA ALA A 32 5.90 22.52 5.69
C ALA A 32 5.43 21.15 6.20
N LEU A 33 5.35 20.96 7.53
CA LEU A 33 4.86 19.73 8.13
C LEU A 33 3.37 19.51 7.87
N ILE A 34 2.56 20.56 7.95
CA ILE A 34 1.13 20.51 7.61
C ILE A 34 0.95 20.18 6.12
N LEU A 35 1.73 20.78 5.23
CA LEU A 35 1.70 20.43 3.80
C LEU A 35 2.02 18.95 3.59
N LYS A 36 3.08 18.44 4.24
CA LYS A 36 3.43 17.02 4.17
C LYS A 36 2.33 16.11 4.70
N ALA A 37 1.69 16.49 5.81
CA ALA A 37 0.58 15.73 6.40
C ALA A 37 -0.65 15.71 5.47
N ASN A 38 -0.98 16.85 4.85
CA ASN A 38 -2.06 16.99 3.87
C ASN A 38 -1.83 16.12 2.62
N MET A 39 -0.58 16.03 2.17
CA MET A 39 -0.18 15.22 1.02
C MET A 39 0.02 13.73 1.35
N MET A 40 -0.22 13.30 2.60
CA MET A 40 0.04 11.93 3.00
C MET A 40 -0.99 10.98 2.41
N ARG A 41 -0.52 9.97 1.68
CA ARG A 41 -1.35 8.88 1.15
C ARG A 41 -1.65 7.91 2.29
N VAL A 42 -2.89 7.47 2.41
CA VAL A 42 -3.29 6.44 3.38
C VAL A 42 -3.93 5.31 2.61
N ARG A 43 -3.29 4.14 2.63
CA ARG A 43 -3.76 2.91 1.98
C ARG A 43 -4.17 1.90 3.04
N ASN A 44 -5.34 1.29 2.86
CA ASN A 44 -5.91 0.30 3.76
C ASN A 44 -6.47 -0.89 2.99
N GLY A 45 -6.28 -2.09 3.52
CA GLY A 45 -6.96 -3.28 3.01
C GLY A 45 -6.48 -3.73 1.62
N TYR A 46 -7.43 -4.15 0.79
CA TYR A 46 -7.23 -4.64 -0.58
C TYR A 46 -7.92 -3.70 -1.59
N GLU A 47 -7.36 -2.52 -1.87
CA GLU A 47 -7.78 -1.75 -3.05
C GLU A 47 -6.92 -2.20 -4.24
N ASN A 48 -7.16 -3.43 -4.70
CA ASN A 48 -6.21 -4.22 -5.49
C ASN A 48 -6.71 -4.48 -6.91
N ILE A 49 -5.79 -4.62 -7.88
CA ILE A 49 -6.03 -5.23 -9.20
C ILE A 49 -6.75 -6.60 -9.09
N HIS A 50 -6.53 -7.34 -8.00
CA HIS A 50 -7.17 -8.62 -7.69
C HIS A 50 -8.65 -8.50 -7.34
N MET A 51 -9.18 -7.28 -7.19
CA MET A 51 -10.61 -7.03 -6.99
C MET A 51 -11.34 -6.79 -8.32
N LYS A 52 -10.63 -6.64 -9.44
CA LYS A 52 -11.19 -6.46 -10.78
C LYS A 52 -10.65 -7.53 -11.71
N GLU A 53 -11.54 -8.43 -12.13
CA GLU A 53 -11.23 -9.58 -12.97
C GLU A 53 -10.41 -9.21 -14.23
N GLU A 54 -10.80 -8.14 -14.93
CA GLU A 54 -10.12 -7.65 -16.13
C GLU A 54 -8.65 -7.24 -15.88
N GLU A 55 -8.36 -6.60 -14.74
CA GLU A 55 -6.99 -6.17 -14.38
C GLU A 55 -6.13 -7.38 -13.97
N MET A 56 -6.75 -8.36 -13.30
CA MET A 56 -6.15 -9.66 -12.98
C MET A 56 -5.78 -10.46 -14.23
N GLU A 57 -6.72 -10.62 -15.16
CA GLU A 57 -6.50 -11.33 -16.41
C GLU A 57 -5.41 -10.65 -17.25
N ALA A 58 -5.40 -9.32 -17.32
CA ALA A 58 -4.35 -8.58 -18.03
C ALA A 58 -2.97 -8.78 -17.40
N PHE A 59 -2.88 -8.82 -16.07
CA PHE A 59 -1.62 -9.02 -15.35
C PHE A 59 -1.05 -10.43 -15.60
N TYR A 60 -1.91 -11.46 -15.55
CA TYR A 60 -1.52 -12.86 -15.75
C TYR A 60 -1.64 -13.35 -17.20
N LYS A 61 -1.95 -12.48 -18.16
CA LYS A 61 -2.19 -12.85 -19.57
C LYS A 61 -1.03 -13.63 -20.22
N ASN A 62 0.20 -13.35 -19.79
CA ASN A 62 1.40 -14.00 -20.33
C ASN A 62 1.84 -15.21 -19.50
N LEU A 63 1.08 -15.56 -18.46
CA LEU A 63 1.30 -16.73 -17.63
C LEU A 63 0.61 -17.92 -18.32
N ASP A 64 1.28 -18.48 -19.32
CA ASP A 64 0.79 -19.66 -20.02
C ASP A 64 1.05 -20.90 -19.15
N TRP A 65 0.07 -21.29 -18.34
CA TRP A 65 0.10 -22.57 -17.65
C TRP A 65 -0.22 -23.65 -18.68
N GLU A 66 0.78 -24.11 -19.43
CA GLU A 66 0.58 -25.28 -20.29
C GLU A 66 0.06 -26.47 -19.46
N GLU A 67 -0.70 -27.35 -20.12
CA GLU A 67 -1.23 -28.61 -19.57
C GLU A 67 -0.13 -29.48 -18.91
N ASP A 68 1.15 -29.22 -19.25
CA ASP A 68 2.36 -29.83 -18.71
C ASP A 68 2.89 -29.13 -17.43
N SER A 69 2.09 -28.34 -16.70
CA SER A 69 2.48 -27.73 -15.42
C SER A 69 3.04 -28.74 -14.38
N GLU A 70 2.68 -30.03 -14.49
CA GLU A 70 3.27 -31.12 -13.71
C GLU A 70 4.77 -31.37 -14.01
N LYS A 71 5.26 -30.96 -15.18
CA LYS A 71 6.67 -31.04 -15.61
C LYS A 71 7.43 -29.74 -15.37
N MET A 72 6.74 -28.67 -14.99
CA MET A 72 7.36 -27.37 -14.76
C MET A 72 8.19 -27.44 -13.48
N THR A 73 9.51 -27.33 -13.63
CA THR A 73 10.41 -27.35 -12.46
C THR A 73 10.25 -26.05 -11.66
N PHE A 74 10.57 -26.10 -10.36
CA PHE A 74 10.61 -24.90 -9.51
C PHE A 74 11.43 -23.76 -10.14
N LEU A 75 12.57 -24.07 -10.77
CA LEU A 75 13.42 -23.06 -11.42
C LEU A 75 12.76 -22.39 -12.62
N MET A 76 11.96 -23.14 -13.39
CA MET A 76 11.20 -22.57 -14.52
C MET A 76 10.09 -21.65 -14.01
N MET A 77 9.42 -22.04 -12.93
CA MET A 77 8.42 -21.17 -12.28
C MET A 77 9.04 -19.88 -11.76
N GLU A 78 10.16 -19.97 -11.04
CA GLU A 78 10.91 -18.81 -10.54
C GLU A 78 11.33 -17.87 -11.69
N ASP A 79 11.88 -18.41 -12.78
CA ASP A 79 12.31 -17.60 -13.93
C ASP A 79 11.13 -16.85 -14.59
N MET A 80 9.96 -17.51 -14.70
CA MET A 80 8.73 -16.87 -15.19
C MET A 80 8.28 -15.73 -14.29
N PHE A 81 8.23 -15.94 -12.96
CA PHE A 81 7.83 -14.89 -12.01
C PHE A 81 8.81 -13.73 -11.98
N VAL A 82 10.11 -14.00 -11.99
CA VAL A 82 11.16 -12.98 -12.04
C VAL A 82 11.04 -12.16 -13.33
N THR A 83 10.81 -12.81 -14.47
CA THR A 83 10.65 -12.13 -15.75
C THR A 83 9.43 -11.21 -15.76
N ILE A 84 8.28 -11.67 -15.27
CA ILE A 84 7.06 -10.86 -15.14
C ILE A 84 7.33 -9.65 -14.23
N ALA A 85 7.92 -9.87 -13.05
CA ALA A 85 8.24 -8.81 -12.11
C ALA A 85 9.21 -7.78 -12.71
N LYS A 86 10.28 -8.21 -13.40
CA LYS A 86 11.25 -7.32 -14.04
C LYS A 86 10.66 -6.51 -15.17
N ASN A 87 9.78 -7.10 -15.98
CA ASN A 87 9.07 -6.39 -17.03
C ASN A 87 8.12 -5.33 -16.47
N ALA A 88 7.47 -5.60 -15.35
CA ALA A 88 6.68 -4.59 -14.63
C ALA A 88 7.58 -3.46 -14.10
N GLU A 89 8.72 -3.79 -13.48
CA GLU A 89 9.69 -2.79 -12.98
C GLU A 89 10.22 -1.86 -14.09
N PHE A 90 10.47 -2.38 -15.30
CA PHE A 90 10.95 -1.56 -16.41
C PHE A 90 9.94 -0.50 -16.87
N LYS A 91 8.63 -0.70 -16.63
CA LYS A 91 7.62 0.34 -16.93
C LYS A 91 7.88 1.61 -16.12
N TYR A 92 8.43 1.47 -14.90
CA TYR A 92 8.76 2.61 -14.04
C TYR A 92 9.89 3.50 -14.56
N LEU A 93 10.65 3.07 -15.56
CA LEU A 93 11.62 3.93 -16.23
C LEU A 93 10.94 5.08 -16.99
N ASN A 94 9.71 4.86 -17.47
CA ASN A 94 8.95 5.82 -18.24
C ASN A 94 7.80 6.45 -17.44
N ASP A 95 7.17 5.70 -16.53
CA ASP A 95 6.04 6.18 -15.73
C ASP A 95 6.07 5.63 -14.30
N THR A 96 6.14 6.52 -13.31
CA THR A 96 6.22 6.15 -11.89
C THR A 96 4.91 6.35 -11.12
N THR A 97 3.83 6.71 -11.81
CA THR A 97 2.54 7.09 -11.19
C THR A 97 2.01 5.98 -10.27
N ASP A 98 2.10 4.73 -10.72
CA ASP A 98 1.54 3.56 -10.00
C ASP A 98 2.54 2.92 -9.02
N ARG A 99 3.80 3.37 -9.00
CA ARG A 99 4.88 2.75 -8.23
C ARG A 99 4.60 2.66 -6.72
N ALA A 100 3.90 3.65 -6.17
CA ALA A 100 3.51 3.64 -4.76
C ALA A 100 2.47 2.55 -4.43
N ASP A 101 1.58 2.30 -5.39
CA ASP A 101 0.49 1.35 -5.24
C ASP A 101 1.01 -0.08 -5.40
N ASP A 102 1.86 -0.31 -6.41
CA ASP A 102 2.55 -1.59 -6.59
C ASP A 102 3.48 -1.93 -5.42
N TYR A 103 4.12 -0.91 -4.81
CA TYR A 103 4.90 -1.10 -3.58
C TYR A 103 4.01 -1.58 -2.41
N PHE A 104 2.84 -0.95 -2.23
CA PHE A 104 1.89 -1.36 -1.21
C PHE A 104 1.42 -2.81 -1.43
N GLU A 105 1.07 -3.17 -2.67
CA GLU A 105 0.62 -4.51 -3.01
C GLU A 105 1.71 -5.56 -2.83
N THR A 106 2.96 -5.26 -3.19
CA THR A 106 4.10 -6.15 -2.92
C THR A 106 4.29 -6.37 -1.42
N TYR A 107 4.12 -5.32 -0.61
CA TYR A 107 4.24 -5.42 0.85
C TYR A 107 3.10 -6.24 1.48
N VAL A 108 1.86 -6.04 1.02
CA VAL A 108 0.70 -6.83 1.48
C VAL A 108 0.81 -8.29 1.02
N GLY A 109 1.21 -8.51 -0.23
CA GLY A 109 1.38 -9.84 -0.86
C GLY A 109 2.51 -10.66 -0.25
N SER A 110 3.58 -10.01 0.24
CA SER A 110 4.68 -10.66 0.98
C SER A 110 4.34 -10.99 2.44
N MET A 111 3.04 -10.96 2.82
CA MET A 111 2.56 -11.14 4.19
C MET A 111 3.11 -10.11 5.18
N GLY A 112 3.39 -8.88 4.72
CA GLY A 112 3.70 -7.77 5.61
C GLY A 112 2.61 -7.63 6.67
N HIS A 113 2.94 -7.94 7.92
CA HIS A 113 2.00 -7.84 9.03
C HIS A 113 2.08 -6.45 9.64
N GLY A 114 0.97 -5.74 9.68
CA GLY A 114 0.85 -4.51 10.46
C GLY A 114 0.67 -3.23 9.65
N ALA A 115 1.09 -2.12 10.27
CA ALA A 115 1.08 -0.79 9.70
C ALA A 115 2.51 -0.30 9.47
N PHE A 116 2.74 0.43 8.39
CA PHE A 116 4.06 0.95 8.03
C PHE A 116 3.95 2.36 7.43
N TYR A 117 5.07 3.08 7.43
CA TYR A 117 5.23 4.34 6.72
C TYR A 117 6.33 4.20 5.65
N ALA A 118 5.96 4.40 4.39
CA ALA A 118 6.87 4.46 3.25
C ALA A 118 7.21 5.93 2.97
N ARG A 119 8.45 6.30 3.27
CA ARG A 119 8.92 7.70 3.19
C ARG A 119 8.92 8.23 1.77
N GLU A 120 9.33 7.38 0.82
CA GLU A 120 9.50 7.67 -0.60
C GLU A 120 8.19 8.08 -1.26
N PHE A 121 7.07 7.56 -0.75
CA PHE A 121 5.72 7.80 -1.26
C PHE A 121 4.87 8.67 -0.34
N ASN A 122 5.44 9.14 0.77
CA ASN A 122 4.72 9.81 1.86
C ASN A 122 3.42 9.05 2.21
N MET A 123 3.53 7.73 2.41
CA MET A 123 2.39 6.83 2.49
C MET A 123 2.36 6.08 3.81
N ILE A 124 1.21 6.05 4.46
CA ILE A 124 0.91 5.09 5.53
C ILE A 124 0.15 3.92 4.90
N GLY A 125 0.71 2.72 5.06
CA GLY A 125 0.07 1.47 4.68
C GLY A 125 -0.47 0.73 5.90
N ILE A 126 -1.72 0.28 5.84
CA ILE A 126 -2.35 -0.54 6.88
C ILE A 126 -2.82 -1.84 6.24
N THR A 127 -2.13 -2.94 6.55
CA THR A 127 -2.45 -4.24 5.97
C THR A 127 -3.74 -4.82 6.57
N PRO A 128 -4.48 -5.64 5.80
CA PRO A 128 -5.70 -6.31 6.28
C PRO A 128 -5.50 -7.08 7.60
N SER A 129 -4.32 -7.70 7.76
CA SER A 129 -3.97 -8.46 8.97
C SER A 129 -3.90 -7.62 10.24
N TYR A 130 -3.84 -6.29 10.13
CA TYR A 130 -3.87 -5.36 11.26
C TYR A 130 -5.28 -4.83 11.56
N LEU A 131 -6.22 -4.98 10.62
CA LEU A 131 -7.62 -4.55 10.76
C LEU A 131 -8.50 -5.66 11.36
N GLN A 132 -7.99 -6.33 12.38
CA GLN A 132 -8.65 -7.41 13.11
C GLN A 132 -8.31 -7.35 14.60
N PHE A 133 -8.96 -8.18 15.42
CA PHE A 133 -8.62 -8.30 16.83
C PHE A 133 -7.12 -8.62 17.03
N PRO A 134 -6.43 -7.99 17.99
CA PRO A 134 -6.93 -7.07 19.01
C PRO A 134 -6.97 -5.59 18.61
N PHE A 135 -6.50 -5.23 17.42
CA PHE A 135 -6.25 -3.84 17.03
C PHE A 135 -7.48 -3.12 16.48
N TYR A 136 -8.40 -3.85 15.85
CA TYR A 136 -9.61 -3.28 15.28
C TYR A 136 -10.80 -4.23 15.42
N GLY A 137 -11.94 -3.65 15.77
CA GLY A 137 -13.24 -4.32 15.76
C GLY A 137 -14.34 -3.28 15.80
N GLU A 138 -15.34 -3.38 14.91
CA GLU A 138 -16.40 -2.37 14.84
C GLU A 138 -17.20 -2.22 16.16
N LYS A 139 -17.18 -3.27 16.98
CA LYS A 139 -17.85 -3.34 18.28
C LYS A 139 -16.92 -2.99 19.46
N PHE A 140 -15.64 -2.72 19.20
CA PHE A 140 -14.73 -2.32 20.27
C PHE A 140 -15.02 -0.87 20.68
N PRO A 141 -14.81 -0.52 21.96
CA PRO A 141 -14.84 0.86 22.39
C PRO A 141 -13.87 1.71 21.56
N LYS A 142 -14.26 2.96 21.26
CA LYS A 142 -13.36 3.96 20.68
C LYS A 142 -12.40 4.48 21.72
#